data_AF-A0AAU8X416-F1
#
_entry.id   AF-A0AAU8X416-F1
#
_cell.length_a   1.000
_cell.length_b   1.000
_cell.length_c   1.000
_cell.angle_alpha   90.00
_cell.angle_beta   90.00
_cell.angle_gamma   90.00
#
_symmetry.space_group_name_H-M   'P 1'
#
loop_
_entity.id
_entity.type
_entity.pdbx_description
1 polymer ?
#
loop_
_entity_poly.entity_id
_entity_poly.type
_entity_poly.pdbx_seq_one_letter_code
_entity_poly.pdbx_strand_id
1 'polypeptide(L)'
;MMTRMRGFEDYAEEQGHVGVFFTWTAPSKFHSWTQQRNGQAIENKRYAGATPRETCVYLAKLWSLTRAALKRSNTPVYGFRVCEPHHDGTPHWHLLLFMRPTDKWRVISTLQHYALSHDHQELERNNQGIVVVN
;
A
#
# COMPACT_ATOMS: atom_id res chain seq x y z
N MET A 1 15.62 10.18 -8.12
CA MET A 1 14.43 9.30 -8.19
C MET A 1 13.84 9.30 -9.60
N MET A 2 13.56 10.47 -10.18
CA MET A 2 12.91 10.63 -11.49
C MET A 2 13.51 9.80 -12.63
N THR A 3 14.83 9.73 -12.76
CA THR A 3 15.49 8.93 -13.82
C THR A 3 15.13 7.44 -13.77
N ARG A 4 14.99 6.86 -12.57
CA ARG A 4 14.61 5.44 -12.42
C ARG A 4 13.13 5.21 -12.70
N MET A 5 12.28 6.17 -12.32
CA MET A 5 10.84 6.11 -12.61
C MET A 5 10.62 6.12 -14.11
N ARG A 6 11.29 7.05 -14.81
CA ARG A 6 11.24 7.15 -16.26
C ARG A 6 11.72 5.86 -16.94
N GLY A 7 12.85 5.32 -16.52
CA GLY A 7 13.36 4.06 -17.09
C GLY A 7 12.43 2.86 -16.88
N PHE A 8 11.71 2.78 -15.75
CA PHE A 8 10.71 1.72 -15.57
C PHE A 8 9.46 1.93 -16.44
N GLU A 9 9.05 3.17 -16.65
CA GLU A 9 7.93 3.53 -17.51
C GLU A 9 8.25 3.21 -18.98
N ASP A 10 9.41 3.66 -19.49
CA ASP A 10 9.87 3.36 -20.84
C ASP A 10 9.97 1.83 -21.06
N TYR A 11 10.57 1.10 -20.12
CA TYR A 11 10.64 -0.37 -20.20
C TYR A 11 9.25 -1.03 -20.15
N ALA A 12 8.32 -0.50 -19.33
CA ALA A 12 6.96 -1.03 -19.30
C ALA A 12 6.23 -0.83 -20.62
N GLU A 13 6.41 0.32 -21.25
CA GLU A 13 5.85 0.60 -22.58
C GLU A 13 6.43 -0.34 -23.64
N GLU A 14 7.75 -0.51 -23.68
CA GLU A 14 8.43 -1.45 -24.58
C GLU A 14 7.95 -2.90 -24.45
N GLN A 15 7.65 -3.34 -23.23
CA GLN A 15 7.16 -4.69 -22.95
C GLN A 15 5.63 -4.83 -23.04
N GLY A 16 4.89 -3.75 -23.30
CA GLY A 16 3.42 -3.75 -23.26
C GLY A 16 2.85 -4.07 -21.87
N HIS A 17 3.60 -3.76 -20.81
CA HIS A 17 3.19 -3.93 -19.43
C HIS A 17 2.28 -2.79 -18.95
N VAL A 18 1.46 -3.08 -17.93
CA VAL A 18 0.56 -2.10 -17.31
C VAL A 18 1.04 -1.69 -15.93
N GLY A 19 0.90 -0.41 -15.62
CA GLY A 19 1.15 0.16 -14.29
C GLY A 19 -0.08 0.12 -13.38
N VAL A 20 0.14 -0.12 -12.09
CA VAL A 20 -0.85 0.09 -11.03
C VAL A 20 -0.23 0.91 -9.91
N PHE A 21 -0.99 1.89 -9.41
CA PHE A 21 -0.63 2.66 -8.23
C PHE A 21 -1.45 2.18 -7.04
N PHE A 22 -0.79 1.86 -5.93
CA PHE A 22 -1.42 1.31 -4.74
C PHE A 22 -0.88 2.00 -3.49
N THR A 23 -1.76 2.34 -2.55
CA THR A 23 -1.37 2.92 -1.27
C THR A 23 -1.63 1.92 -0.15
N TRP A 24 -0.62 1.68 0.68
CA TRP A 24 -0.72 0.90 1.91
C TRP A 24 -0.57 1.80 3.11
N THR A 25 -1.58 1.79 3.97
CA THR A 25 -1.57 2.48 5.26
C THR A 25 -1.79 1.45 6.35
N ALA A 26 -1.23 1.70 7.53
CA ALA A 26 -1.44 0.83 8.67
C ALA A 26 -2.86 1.03 9.26
N PRO A 27 -3.40 0.05 10.00
CA PRO A 27 -4.68 0.18 10.70
C PRO A 27 -4.70 1.34 11.70
N SER A 28 -5.90 1.78 12.10
CA SER A 28 -6.13 2.98 12.91
C SER A 28 -5.30 2.99 14.20
N LYS A 29 -5.10 1.83 14.85
CA LYS A 29 -4.29 1.71 16.08
C LYS A 29 -2.83 2.14 15.95
N PHE A 30 -2.31 2.31 14.73
CA PHE A 30 -0.97 2.84 14.47
C PHE A 30 -0.93 4.36 14.36
N HIS A 31 -2.08 5.02 14.22
CA HIS A 31 -2.20 6.47 14.01
C HIS A 31 -2.59 7.15 15.31
N SER A 32 -1.84 8.18 15.69
CA SER A 32 -2.08 8.95 16.91
C SER A 32 -3.20 9.97 16.76
N TRP A 33 -3.51 10.35 15.52
CA TRP A 33 -4.61 11.24 15.18
C TRP A 33 -5.53 10.60 14.14
N THR A 34 -6.82 10.90 14.21
CA THR A 34 -7.82 10.51 13.22
C THR A 34 -8.65 11.73 12.80
N GLN A 35 -9.32 11.63 11.66
CA GLN A 35 -10.16 12.72 11.16
C GLN A 35 -11.63 12.43 11.43
N GLN A 36 -12.33 13.39 12.00
CA GLN A 36 -13.79 13.35 12.09
C GLN A 36 -14.43 13.60 10.72
N ARG A 37 -15.73 13.29 10.59
CA ARG A 37 -16.51 13.53 9.35
C ARG A 37 -16.51 14.98 8.87
N ASN A 38 -16.30 15.94 9.77
CA ASN A 38 -16.21 17.37 9.47
C ASN A 38 -14.78 17.80 9.06
N GLY A 39 -13.83 16.87 8.94
CA GLY A 39 -12.43 17.13 8.60
C GLY A 39 -11.55 17.53 9.79
N GLN A 40 -12.09 17.61 11.01
CA GLN A 40 -11.29 17.97 12.19
C GLN A 40 -10.38 16.81 12.62
N ALA A 41 -9.08 17.09 12.74
CA ALA A 41 -8.12 16.17 13.34
C ALA A 41 -8.33 16.12 14.86
N ILE A 42 -8.53 14.92 15.39
CA ILE A 42 -8.69 14.63 16.81
C ILE A 42 -7.74 13.51 17.24
N GLU A 43 -7.41 13.46 18.52
CA GLU A 43 -6.63 12.36 19.08
C GLU A 43 -7.37 11.02 18.90
N ASN A 44 -6.64 10.00 18.44
CA ASN A 44 -7.21 8.69 18.17
C ASN A 44 -7.21 7.83 19.43
N LYS A 45 -8.40 7.57 20.00
CA LYS A 45 -8.57 6.70 21.17
C LYS A 45 -8.14 5.25 20.95
N ARG A 46 -7.99 4.82 19.69
CA ARG A 46 -7.52 3.47 19.33
C ARG A 46 -6.00 3.38 19.24
N TYR A 47 -5.29 4.51 19.30
CA TYR A 47 -3.84 4.53 19.15
C TYR A 47 -3.17 3.67 20.23
N ALA A 48 -2.36 2.72 19.80
CA ALA A 48 -1.70 1.74 20.65
C ALA A 48 -0.23 2.07 20.93
N GLY A 49 0.21 3.31 20.70
CA GLY A 49 1.58 3.75 20.97
C GLY A 49 2.62 3.30 19.94
N ALA A 50 2.19 2.85 18.74
CA ALA A 50 3.11 2.39 17.72
C ALA A 50 4.02 3.52 17.20
N THR A 51 5.31 3.24 17.11
CA THR A 51 6.32 4.16 16.56
C THR A 51 6.39 4.07 15.04
N PRO A 52 6.88 5.10 14.34
CA PRO A 52 7.09 5.04 12.88
C PRO A 52 7.97 3.86 12.43
N ARG A 53 8.93 3.45 13.28
CA ARG A 53 9.78 2.29 13.04
C ARG A 53 8.97 0.99 13.07
N GLU A 54 8.11 0.81 14.06
CA GLU A 54 7.24 -0.37 14.16
C GLU A 54 6.23 -0.43 13.02
N THR A 55 5.66 0.71 12.63
CA THR A 55 4.76 0.79 11.46
C THR A 55 5.50 0.41 10.17
N CYS A 56 6.74 0.88 9.96
CA CYS A 56 7.57 0.45 8.82
C CYS A 56 7.84 -1.06 8.82
N VAL A 57 8.13 -1.65 9.98
CA VAL A 57 8.34 -3.10 10.13
C VAL A 57 7.07 -3.87 9.80
N TYR A 58 5.91 -3.40 10.25
CA TYR A 58 4.61 -3.96 9.92
C TYR A 58 4.35 -3.98 8.41
N LEU A 59 4.51 -2.84 7.74
CA LEU A 59 4.34 -2.73 6.27
C LEU A 59 5.35 -3.59 5.52
N ALA A 60 6.60 -3.68 6.00
CA ALA A 60 7.62 -4.56 5.42
C ALA A 60 7.28 -6.04 5.52
N LYS A 61 6.68 -6.46 6.63
CA LYS A 61 6.20 -7.84 6.82
C LYS A 61 5.11 -8.15 5.79
N LEU A 62 4.11 -7.28 5.64
CA LEU A 62 3.05 -7.46 4.63
C LEU A 62 3.65 -7.55 3.21
N TRP A 63 4.60 -6.69 2.88
CA TRP A 63 5.24 -6.70 1.56
C TRP A 63 6.04 -7.96 1.29
N SER A 64 6.75 -8.48 2.30
CA SER A 64 7.45 -9.76 2.20
C SER A 64 6.48 -10.89 1.85
N LEU A 65 5.33 -10.95 2.53
CA LEU A 65 4.30 -11.95 2.27
C LEU A 65 3.70 -11.80 0.86
N THR A 66 3.37 -10.57 0.45
CA THR A 66 2.88 -10.26 -0.90
C THR A 66 3.87 -10.73 -1.97
N ARG A 67 5.15 -10.37 -1.87
CA ARG A 67 6.17 -10.80 -2.85
C ARG A 67 6.32 -12.32 -2.89
N ALA A 68 6.26 -12.98 -1.74
CA ALA A 68 6.31 -14.44 -1.69
C ALA A 68 5.10 -15.08 -2.38
N ALA A 69 3.90 -14.52 -2.22
CA ALA A 69 2.69 -14.99 -2.89
C ALA A 69 2.75 -14.79 -4.42
N LEU A 70 3.15 -13.60 -4.86
CA LEU A 70 3.32 -13.27 -6.28
C LEU A 70 4.36 -14.20 -6.95
N LYS A 71 5.45 -14.51 -6.25
CA LYS A 71 6.46 -15.48 -6.73
C LYS A 71 5.87 -16.88 -6.89
N ARG A 72 5.11 -17.37 -5.89
CA ARG A 72 4.48 -18.70 -5.96
C ARG A 72 3.44 -18.81 -7.09
N SER A 73 2.77 -17.72 -7.43
CA SER A 73 1.78 -17.69 -8.52
C SER A 73 2.39 -17.39 -9.90
N ASN A 74 3.71 -17.30 -10.02
CA ASN A 74 4.42 -16.90 -11.24
C ASN A 74 3.90 -15.58 -11.84
N THR A 75 3.64 -14.60 -10.97
CA THR A 75 3.11 -13.27 -11.30
C THR A 75 4.12 -12.19 -10.90
N PRO A 76 5.27 -12.08 -11.60
CA PRO A 76 6.30 -11.12 -11.25
C PRO A 76 5.82 -9.68 -11.45
N VAL A 77 6.32 -8.79 -10.59
CA VAL A 77 6.11 -7.34 -10.68
C VAL A 77 7.45 -6.64 -10.51
N TYR A 78 7.58 -5.44 -11.10
CA TYR A 78 8.72 -4.54 -10.87
C TYR A 78 8.21 -3.11 -10.72
N GLY A 79 9.07 -2.19 -10.27
CA GLY A 79 8.71 -0.81 -10.02
C GLY A 79 9.36 -0.30 -8.74
N PHE A 80 8.68 0.58 -8.02
CA PHE A 80 9.23 1.20 -6.82
C PHE A 80 8.18 1.48 -5.76
N ARG A 81 8.68 1.75 -4.56
CA ARG A 81 7.89 2.10 -3.40
C ARG A 81 8.43 3.37 -2.78
N VAL A 82 7.54 4.29 -2.43
CA VAL A 82 7.83 5.50 -1.66
C VAL A 82 7.18 5.38 -0.28
N CYS A 83 7.86 5.89 0.74
CA CYS A 83 7.32 5.98 2.10
C CYS A 83 7.13 7.46 2.42
N GLU A 84 5.91 7.84 2.81
CA GLU A 84 5.56 9.21 3.17
C GLU A 84 4.88 9.19 4.55
N PRO A 85 5.16 10.17 5.42
CA PRO A 85 4.45 10.29 6.68
C PRO A 85 3.04 10.85 6.44
N HIS A 86 2.05 10.34 7.17
CA HIS A 86 0.79 11.05 7.39
C HIS A 86 1.01 12.30 8.23
N HIS A 87 -0.04 13.13 8.37
CA HIS A 87 0.02 14.35 9.19
C HIS A 87 0.41 14.09 10.66
N ASP A 88 0.16 12.89 11.16
CA ASP A 88 0.47 12.43 12.51
C ASP A 88 1.85 11.74 12.61
N GLY A 89 2.60 11.70 11.50
CA GLY A 89 3.91 11.06 11.40
C GLY A 89 3.87 9.55 11.08
N THR A 90 2.69 8.93 11.01
CA THR A 90 2.56 7.50 10.72
C THR A 90 2.92 7.21 9.26
N PRO A 91 3.89 6.32 8.97
CA PRO A 91 4.30 6.07 7.60
C PRO A 91 3.23 5.30 6.81
N HIS A 92 3.00 5.73 5.57
CA HIS A 92 2.26 4.98 4.56
C HIS A 92 3.13 4.79 3.31
N TRP A 93 2.83 3.74 2.54
CA TRP A 93 3.60 3.36 1.37
C TRP A 93 2.80 3.56 0.10
N HIS A 94 3.40 4.26 -0.87
CA HIS A 94 2.93 4.28 -2.24
C HIS A 94 3.73 3.27 -3.06
N LEU A 95 3.05 2.39 -3.79
CA LEU A 95 3.64 1.40 -4.68
C LEU A 95 3.23 1.74 -6.11
N LEU A 96 4.21 1.99 -6.97
CA LEU A 96 4.01 1.98 -8.43
C LEU A 96 4.62 0.70 -8.97
N LEU A 97 3.76 -0.21 -9.43
CA LEU A 97 4.15 -1.54 -9.91
C LEU A 97 3.73 -1.74 -11.35
N PHE A 98 4.58 -2.41 -12.12
CA PHE A 98 4.38 -2.78 -13.51
C PHE A 98 4.35 -4.31 -13.67
N MET A 99 3.49 -4.80 -14.55
CA MET A 99 3.22 -6.22 -14.75
C MET A 99 2.63 -6.51 -16.14
N ARG A 100 2.58 -7.79 -16.51
CA ARG A 100 1.83 -8.23 -17.70
C ARG A 100 0.34 -7.85 -17.56
N PRO A 101 -0.35 -7.44 -18.63
CA PRO A 101 -1.78 -7.11 -18.57
C PRO A 101 -2.65 -8.24 -17.99
N THR A 102 -2.32 -9.49 -18.30
CA THR A 102 -3.01 -10.70 -17.83
C THR A 102 -2.87 -10.95 -16.33
N ASP A 103 -1.85 -10.38 -15.68
CA ASP A 103 -1.58 -10.54 -14.26
C ASP A 103 -2.22 -9.46 -13.38
N LYS A 104 -2.66 -8.34 -13.97
CA LYS A 104 -3.11 -7.12 -13.28
C LYS A 104 -4.06 -7.42 -12.11
N TRP A 105 -5.12 -8.17 -12.38
CA TRP A 105 -6.16 -8.44 -11.37
C TRP A 105 -5.68 -9.36 -10.25
N ARG A 106 -4.78 -10.31 -10.55
CA ARG A 106 -4.16 -11.17 -9.54
C ARG A 106 -3.21 -10.38 -8.64
N VAL A 107 -2.44 -9.45 -9.21
CA VAL A 107 -1.57 -8.55 -8.44
C VAL A 107 -2.41 -7.67 -7.50
N ILE A 108 -3.44 -7.00 -8.03
CA ILE A 108 -4.34 -6.16 -7.24
C ILE A 108 -4.99 -6.96 -6.10
N SER A 109 -5.54 -8.13 -6.41
CA SER A 109 -6.17 -8.99 -5.41
C SER A 109 -5.19 -9.44 -4.33
N THR A 110 -3.94 -9.77 -4.70
CA THR A 110 -2.89 -10.16 -3.73
C THR A 110 -2.48 -8.99 -2.85
N LEU A 111 -2.30 -7.79 -3.43
CA LEU A 111 -1.99 -6.57 -2.67
C LEU A 111 -3.10 -6.24 -1.68
N GLN A 112 -4.37 -6.31 -2.12
CA GLN A 112 -5.53 -6.08 -1.27
C GLN A 112 -5.63 -7.12 -0.15
N HIS A 113 -5.44 -8.40 -0.47
CA HIS A 113 -5.49 -9.47 0.54
C HIS A 113 -4.53 -9.19 1.70
N TYR A 114 -3.27 -8.84 1.42
CA TYR A 114 -2.29 -8.57 2.48
C TYR A 114 -2.45 -7.19 3.13
N ALA A 115 -2.92 -6.18 2.41
CA ALA A 115 -3.25 -4.89 3.01
C ALA A 115 -4.36 -5.02 4.06
N LEU A 116 -5.30 -5.96 3.83
CA LEU A 116 -6.51 -6.13 4.62
C LEU A 116 -6.43 -7.32 5.60
N SER A 117 -5.31 -8.06 5.65
CA SER A 117 -5.22 -9.32 6.42
C SER A 117 -5.08 -9.13 7.92
N HIS A 118 -4.60 -7.97 8.36
CA HIS A 118 -4.53 -7.62 9.77
C HIS A 118 -5.46 -6.43 10.00
N ASP A 119 -6.54 -6.69 10.75
CA ASP A 119 -7.63 -5.75 11.11
C ASP A 119 -8.82 -5.65 10.13
N HIS A 120 -9.49 -6.78 9.91
CA HIS A 120 -10.73 -6.83 9.10
C HIS A 120 -11.87 -5.96 9.62
N GLN A 121 -11.84 -5.54 10.90
CA GLN A 121 -12.93 -4.80 11.54
C GLN A 121 -12.94 -3.30 11.19
N GLU A 122 -11.82 -2.74 10.72
CA GLU A 122 -11.69 -1.31 10.41
C GLU A 122 -11.85 -0.99 8.90
N LEU A 123 -12.17 -1.99 8.08
CA LEU A 123 -12.12 -1.84 6.63
C LEU A 123 -13.39 -1.18 6.07
N GLU A 124 -13.32 0.12 5.77
CA GLU A 124 -14.27 0.80 4.91
C GLU A 124 -13.87 0.64 3.43
N ARG A 125 -14.71 -0.04 2.64
CA ARG A 125 -14.42 -0.30 1.22
C ARG A 125 -15.13 0.73 0.34
N ASN A 126 -14.41 1.73 -0.16
CA ASN A 126 -14.94 2.66 -1.16
C ASN A 126 -14.78 2.13 -2.59
N ASN A 127 -15.82 2.31 -3.41
CA ASN A 127 -16.01 1.68 -4.74
C ASN A 127 -15.09 2.21 -5.87
N GLN A 128 -13.99 2.89 -5.58
CA GLN A 128 -13.13 3.53 -6.60
C GLN A 128 -11.84 2.76 -6.91
N GLY A 129 -11.69 1.52 -6.43
CA GLY A 129 -10.47 0.72 -6.68
C GLY A 129 -9.22 1.21 -5.94
N ILE A 130 -9.33 2.30 -5.19
CA ILE A 130 -8.36 2.76 -4.21
C ILE A 130 -8.81 2.22 -2.86
N VAL A 131 -8.05 1.27 -2.31
CA VAL A 131 -8.25 0.85 -0.92
C VAL A 131 -7.59 1.91 -0.04
N VAL A 132 -8.39 2.86 0.43
CA VAL A 132 -8.01 3.73 1.55
C VAL A 132 -8.50 3.01 2.81
N VAL A 133 -7.58 2.54 3.64
CA VAL A 133 -7.92 2.08 5.00
C VAL A 133 -7.92 3.32 5.89
N ASN A 134 -9.06 3.62 6.51
CA ASN A 134 -9.21 4.72 7.47
C ASN A 134 -8.88 4.26 8.90
#